data_AF-A0A382FUG2-F1
#
_entry.id   AF-A0A382FUG2-F1
#
_cell.length_a   1.000
_cell.length_b   1.000
_cell.length_c   1.000
_cell.angle_alpha   90.00
_cell.angle_beta   90.00
_cell.angle_gamma   90.00
#
_symmetry.space_group_name_H-M   'P 1'
#
loop_
_entity.id
_entity.type
_entity.pdbx_description
1 polymer ?
#
loop_
_entity_poly.entity_id
_entity_poly.type
_entity_poly.pdbx_seq_one_letter_code
_entity_poly.pdbx_strand_id
1 'polypeptide(L)'
;MRIDAHQHFWYYDPIQYDWIEGSMDVLKRDFLPPQLEGLLRAHSIDGCVPVQARQTEEETEYLLQLAVQNDFIKGVVGWVDLCDSN
;
A
#
# COMPACT_ATOMS: atom_id res chain seq x y z
N MET A 1 -15.04 6.16 13.79
CA MET A 1 -13.89 5.58 13.08
C MET A 1 -13.47 6.53 11.97
N ARG A 2 -12.28 7.11 12.07
CA ARG A 2 -11.63 7.95 11.06
C ARG A 2 -10.63 7.09 10.29
N ILE A 3 -10.75 7.04 8.96
CA ILE A 3 -9.94 6.17 8.11
C ILE A 3 -9.14 7.03 7.14
N ASP A 4 -7.85 6.73 7.01
CA ASP A 4 -7.07 7.14 5.85
C ASP A 4 -7.41 6.21 4.69
N ALA A 5 -8.25 6.71 3.77
CA ALA A 5 -8.85 5.91 2.73
C ALA A 5 -7.91 5.65 1.53
N HIS A 6 -6.74 6.29 1.46
CA HIS A 6 -5.84 6.16 0.33
C HIS A 6 -4.37 6.31 0.75
N GLN A 7 -3.64 5.21 0.74
CA GLN A 7 -2.18 5.18 0.92
C GLN A 7 -1.59 3.92 0.26
N HIS A 8 -0.27 3.81 0.21
CA HIS A 8 0.44 2.71 -0.45
C HIS A 8 1.57 2.16 0.43
N PHE A 9 1.87 0.88 0.28
CA PHE A 9 3.04 0.23 0.88
C PHE A 9 3.90 -0.40 -0.20
N TRP A 10 5.22 -0.36 -0.03
CA TRP A 10 6.15 -1.05 -0.93
C TRP A 10 7.51 -1.31 -0.29
N TYR A 11 8.15 -2.38 -0.76
CA TYR A 11 9.62 -2.47 -0.79
C TYR A 11 10.10 -1.88 -2.11
N TYR A 12 10.98 -0.90 -2.06
CA TYR A 12 11.34 -0.16 -3.27
C TYR A 12 12.21 -1.01 -4.20
N ASP A 13 11.75 -1.14 -5.44
CA ASP A 13 12.47 -1.73 -6.55
C ASP A 13 12.29 -0.82 -7.79
N PRO A 14 13.36 -0.24 -8.36
CA PRO A 14 13.24 0.71 -9.46
C PRO A 14 12.65 0.11 -10.74
N ILE A 15 12.66 -1.22 -10.90
CA ILE A 15 12.07 -1.92 -12.05
C ILE A 15 10.57 -2.12 -11.82
N GLN A 16 10.17 -2.47 -10.60
CA GLN A 16 8.76 -2.75 -10.29
C GLN A 16 7.91 -1.47 -10.09
N TYR A 17 8.54 -0.35 -9.71
CA TYR A 17 7.91 0.95 -9.53
C TYR A 17 8.44 1.95 -10.56
N ASP A 18 8.27 1.62 -11.84
CA ASP A 18 8.76 2.38 -13.00
C ASP A 18 8.19 3.81 -13.09
N TRP A 19 7.05 4.07 -12.43
CA TRP A 19 6.46 5.39 -12.27
C TRP A 19 7.21 6.31 -11.30
N ILE A 20 8.12 5.78 -10.45
CA ILE A 20 8.98 6.58 -9.56
C ILE A 20 10.19 7.09 -10.35
N GLU A 21 10.05 8.32 -10.85
CA GLU A 21 11.08 8.95 -11.68
C GLU A 21 12.32 9.41 -10.89
N GLY A 22 13.36 9.79 -11.64
CA GLY A 22 14.63 10.30 -11.11
C GLY A 22 14.47 11.47 -10.13
N SER A 23 13.49 12.34 -10.35
CA SER A 23 13.21 13.52 -9.51
C SER A 23 12.54 13.20 -8.16
N MET A 24 12.03 11.97 -7.98
CA MET A 24 11.20 11.56 -6.83
C MET A 24 12.00 10.84 -5.74
N ASP A 25 13.19 11.32 -5.38
CA ASP A 25 14.12 10.64 -4.46
C ASP A 25 13.49 10.27 -3.10
N VAL A 26 12.54 11.07 -2.62
CA VAL A 26 11.81 10.81 -1.37
C VAL A 26 11.06 9.48 -1.39
N LEU A 27 10.63 9.00 -2.56
CA LEU A 27 9.85 7.77 -2.75
C LEU A 27 10.74 6.53 -2.97
N LYS A 28 12.04 6.71 -3.25
CA LYS A 28 13.00 5.64 -3.56
C LYS A 28 13.51 4.90 -2.33
N ARG A 29 12.59 4.43 -1.50
CA ARG A 29 12.84 3.69 -0.25
C ARG A 29 11.58 2.93 0.16
N ASP A 30 11.73 2.03 1.12
CA ASP A 30 10.62 1.24 1.63
C ASP A 30 9.65 2.11 2.44
N PHE A 31 8.36 1.90 2.18
CA PHE A 31 7.25 2.44 2.95
C PHE A 31 6.42 1.29 3.48
N LEU A 32 6.46 1.07 4.80
CA LEU A 32 5.93 -0.14 5.44
C LEU A 32 4.98 0.18 6.61
N PRO A 33 4.10 -0.76 7.00
CA PRO A 33 3.07 -0.55 8.03
C PRO A 33 3.56 0.10 9.34
N PRO A 34 4.71 -0.27 9.94
CA PRO A 34 5.16 0.33 11.20
C PRO A 34 5.41 1.83 11.13
N GLN A 35 5.83 2.34 9.96
CA GLN A 35 6.04 3.77 9.75
C GLN A 35 4.71 4.52 9.70
N LEU A 36 3.69 3.96 9.03
CA LEU A 36 2.37 4.56 8.93
C LEU A 36 1.63 4.52 10.27
N GLU A 37 1.70 3.42 11.02
CA GLU A 37 0.99 3.28 12.29
C GLU A 37 1.31 4.42 13.28
N GLY A 38 2.58 4.84 13.34
CA GLY A 38 3.00 5.99 14.15
C GLY A 38 2.34 7.29 13.72
N LEU A 39 2.20 7.52 12.41
CA LEU A 39 1.52 8.70 11.85
C LEU A 39 0.01 8.67 12.13
N LEU A 40 -0.64 7.52 11.93
CA LEU A 40 -2.07 7.35 12.21
C LEU A 40 -2.39 7.71 13.67
N ARG A 41 -1.59 7.19 14.61
CA ARG A 41 -1.71 7.51 16.04
C ARG A 41 -1.52 9.01 16.31
N ALA A 42 -0.48 9.63 15.74
CA ALA A 42 -0.20 11.05 15.92
C ALA A 42 -1.33 11.97 15.41
N HIS A 43 -2.08 11.54 14.39
CA HIS A 43 -3.16 12.30 13.77
C HIS A 43 -4.57 11.87 14.20
N SER A 44 -4.68 10.92 15.14
CA SER A 44 -5.95 10.35 15.60
C SER A 44 -6.78 9.77 14.46
N ILE A 45 -6.14 9.00 13.59
CA ILE A 45 -6.74 8.19 12.53
C ILE A 45 -6.77 6.73 13.02
N ASP A 46 -7.94 6.09 12.95
CA ASP A 46 -8.20 4.78 13.56
C ASP A 46 -7.75 3.59 12.68
N GLY A 47 -7.42 3.85 11.41
CA GLY A 47 -6.96 2.83 10.47
C GLY A 47 -6.81 3.36 9.05
N CYS A 48 -6.41 2.48 8.13
CA CYS A 48 -6.22 2.84 6.73
C CYS A 48 -6.73 1.77 5.75
N VAL A 49 -6.79 2.15 4.48
CA VAL A 49 -7.02 1.26 3.34
C VAL A 49 -5.85 1.42 2.36
N PRO A 50 -4.87 0.49 2.32
CA PRO A 50 -3.88 0.46 1.25
C PRO A 50 -4.53 0.20 -0.10
N VAL A 51 -4.01 0.90 -1.11
CA VAL A 51 -4.38 0.76 -2.52
C VAL A 51 -3.16 0.21 -3.25
N GLN A 52 -3.36 -0.67 -4.23
CA GLN A 52 -2.30 -1.19 -5.10
C GLN A 52 -1.36 -0.07 -5.55
N ALA A 53 -0.05 -0.33 -5.61
CA ALA A 53 0.93 0.57 -6.20
C ALA A 53 1.49 0.06 -7.54
N ARG A 54 1.16 -1.19 -7.90
CA ARG A 54 1.57 -1.89 -9.13
C ARG A 54 0.41 -2.71 -9.69
N GLN A 55 0.45 -2.98 -10.99
CA GLN A 55 -0.60 -3.66 -11.74
C GLN A 55 -0.36 -5.17 -11.81
N THR A 56 -0.29 -5.84 -10.66
CA THR A 56 -0.08 -7.29 -10.60
C THR A 56 -0.91 -7.93 -9.49
N GLU A 57 -1.29 -9.20 -9.64
CA GLU A 57 -2.04 -9.91 -8.60
C GLU A 57 -1.19 -10.14 -7.35
N GLU A 58 0.13 -10.28 -7.49
CA GLU A 58 1.06 -10.40 -6.36
C GLU A 58 1.01 -9.16 -5.45
N GLU A 59 0.72 -7.98 -5.99
CA GLU A 59 0.49 -6.77 -5.19
C GLU A 59 -0.76 -6.92 -4.31
N THR A 60 -1.84 -7.48 -4.84
CA THR A 60 -3.06 -7.77 -4.07
C THR A 60 -2.77 -8.75 -2.95
N GLU A 61 -2.08 -9.85 -3.25
CA GLU A 61 -1.70 -10.85 -2.25
C GLU A 61 -0.82 -10.25 -1.15
N TYR A 62 0.16 -9.42 -1.52
CA TYR A 62 1.02 -8.70 -0.58
C TYR A 62 0.20 -7.80 0.36
N LEU A 63 -0.69 -6.96 -0.17
CA LEU A 63 -1.52 -6.07 0.65
C LEU A 63 -2.48 -6.84 1.57
N LEU A 64 -3.03 -7.97 1.10
CA LEU A 64 -3.85 -8.86 1.93
C LEU A 64 -3.04 -9.48 3.08
N GLN A 65 -1.80 -9.91 2.82
CA GLN A 65 -0.92 -10.42 3.88
C GLN A 65 -0.59 -9.34 4.92
N LEU A 66 -0.34 -8.10 4.48
CA LEU A 66 -0.16 -6.98 5.41
C LEU A 66 -1.41 -6.75 6.25
N ALA A 67 -2.61 -6.81 5.66
CA ALA A 67 -3.85 -6.64 6.39
C ALA A 67 -4.06 -7.71 7.47
N VAL A 68 -3.68 -8.96 7.20
CA VAL A 68 -3.72 -10.06 8.19
C VAL A 68 -2.77 -9.80 9.37
N GLN A 69 -1.63 -9.15 9.11
CA GLN A 69 -0.59 -8.91 10.12
C GLN A 69 -0.79 -7.62 10.92
N ASN A 70 -1.65 -6.70 10.44
CA ASN A 70 -1.77 -5.35 10.98
C ASN A 70 -3.24 -4.94 11.14
N ASP A 71 -3.77 -5.04 12.36
CA ASP A 71 -5.19 -4.76 12.67
C ASP A 71 -5.67 -3.36 12.29
N PHE A 72 -4.77 -2.37 12.12
CA PHE A 72 -5.15 -1.02 11.71
C PHE A 72 -5.47 -0.91 10.21
N ILE A 73 -5.15 -1.91 9.41
CA ILE A 73 -5.57 -2.00 8.01
C ILE A 73 -7.01 -2.53 7.98
N LYS A 74 -7.95 -1.72 7.51
CA LYS A 74 -9.40 -2.00 7.59
C LYS A 74 -10.03 -2.49 6.29
N GLY A 75 -9.24 -2.57 5.23
CA GLY A 75 -9.63 -3.04 3.90
C GLY A 75 -8.46 -2.92 2.94
N VAL A 76 -8.60 -3.45 1.73
CA VAL A 76 -7.58 -3.38 0.67
C VAL A 76 -8.28 -3.06 -0.65
N VAL A 77 -7.70 -2.14 -1.44
CA VAL A 77 -8.03 -1.99 -2.86
C VAL A 77 -6.93 -2.68 -3.66
N GLY A 78 -7.21 -3.92 -4.09
CA GLY A 78 -6.28 -4.72 -4.89
C GLY A 78 -6.36 -4.44 -6.39
N TRP A 79 -5.48 -5.08 -7.13
CA TRP A 79 -5.47 -5.21 -8.57
C TRP A 79 -5.83 -6.63 -9.02
N VAL A 80 -6.54 -6.73 -10.15
CA VAL A 80 -6.82 -7.98 -10.87
C VAL A 80 -7.06 -7.62 -12.35
N ASP A 81 -6.83 -8.56 -13.27
CA ASP A 81 -7.23 -8.35 -14.66
C ASP A 81 -8.76 -8.53 -14.81
N LEU A 82 -9.47 -7.41 -14.89
CA LEU A 82 -10.92 -7.39 -15.08
C LEU A 82 -11.36 -7.84 -16.48
N CYS A 83 -10.43 -8.00 -17.42
CA CYS A 83 -10.67 -8.41 -18.79
C CYS A 83 -10.25 -9.86 -19.08
N ASP A 84 -9.70 -10.58 -18.09
CA ASP A 84 -9.35 -11.98 -18.27
C ASP A 84 -10.61 -12.82 -18.57
N SER A 85 -10.45 -13.79 -19.46
CA SER A 85 -11.52 -14.69 -19.89
C SER A 85 -11.91 -15.74 -18.84
N ASN A 86 -11.10 -15.95 -17.80
CA ASN A 86 -11.13 -17.09 -16.85
C ASN A 86 -10.94 -18.47 -17.50
#